data_AF-A0A4D6N0S5-F1
#
_entry.id   AF-A0A4D6N0S5-F1
#
_cell.length_a   1.000
_cell.length_b   1.000
_cell.length_c   1.000
_cell.angle_alpha   90.00
_cell.angle_beta   90.00
_cell.angle_gamma   90.00
#
_symmetry.space_group_name_H-M   'P 1'
#
loop_
_entity.id
_entity.type
_entity.pdbx_description
1 polymer ?
#
loop_
_entity_poly.entity_id
_entity_poly.type
_entity_poly.pdbx_seq_one_letter_code
_entity_poly.pdbx_strand_id
1 'polypeptide(L)'
;MFSCLYVEFITQAKPETVQKVCKIVKNQLALPDDSTVTGESTFAALGADSLDTVEIVMGLEEEFGISVEEDSAQSISTVQDAADLIEEIISKQSP
;
A
#
# COMPACT_ATOMS: atom_id res chain seq x y z
N MET A 1 23.73 -7.05 -26.88
CA MET A 1 23.78 -7.64 -25.53
C MET A 1 23.28 -6.60 -24.55
N PHE A 2 21.98 -6.31 -24.59
CA PHE A 2 21.34 -5.39 -23.65
C PHE A 2 20.68 -6.24 -22.59
N SER A 3 21.41 -6.45 -21.49
CA SER A 3 20.86 -6.99 -20.25
C SER A 3 19.98 -5.91 -19.64
N CYS A 4 18.76 -5.74 -20.16
CA CYS A 4 17.73 -4.92 -19.55
C CYS A 4 17.06 -5.76 -18.45
N LEU A 5 17.85 -6.06 -17.41
CA LEU A 5 17.33 -6.37 -16.09
C LEU A 5 16.79 -5.05 -15.54
N TYR A 6 15.50 -4.78 -15.69
CA TYR A 6 14.75 -4.04 -14.69
C TYR A 6 13.28 -4.40 -14.88
N VAL A 7 12.79 -5.08 -13.85
CA VAL A 7 11.49 -5.70 -13.68
C VAL A 7 10.37 -4.74 -14.08
N GLU A 8 9.38 -5.28 -14.79
CA GLU A 8 8.10 -4.66 -15.07
C GLU A 8 7.41 -4.29 -13.75
N PHE A 9 7.50 -3.04 -13.32
CA PHE A 9 6.59 -2.45 -12.34
C PHE A 9 5.91 -1.26 -13.02
N ILE A 10 4.95 -1.57 -13.89
CA ILE A 10 4.09 -0.56 -14.52
C ILE A 10 2.76 -0.53 -13.78
N THR A 11 2.74 -0.02 -12.56
CA THR A 11 1.49 0.43 -11.94
C THR A 11 1.81 1.59 -11.02
N GLN A 12 1.82 2.83 -11.53
CA GLN A 12 1.58 3.96 -10.62
C GLN A 12 0.11 3.91 -10.26
N ALA A 13 -0.20 3.55 -9.02
CA ALA A 13 -1.57 3.52 -8.53
C ALA A 13 -2.27 4.84 -8.81
N LYS A 14 -3.59 4.76 -9.02
CA LYS A 14 -4.40 5.95 -9.21
C LYS A 14 -4.22 6.89 -8.01
N PRO A 15 -4.13 8.22 -8.21
CA PRO A 15 -3.99 9.17 -7.11
C PRO A 15 -5.07 9.01 -6.03
N GLU A 16 -6.29 8.63 -6.42
CA GLU A 16 -7.40 8.36 -5.53
C GLU A 16 -7.12 7.15 -4.61
N THR A 17 -6.47 6.11 -5.14
CA THR A 17 -6.08 4.92 -4.38
C THR A 17 -5.01 5.29 -3.37
N VAL A 18 -3.96 6.00 -3.78
CA VAL A 18 -2.92 6.48 -2.86
C VAL A 18 -3.52 7.33 -1.73
N GLN A 19 -4.45 8.23 -2.04
CA GLN A 19 -5.13 9.05 -1.03
C GLN A 19 -5.94 8.22 -0.03
N LYS A 20 -6.64 7.19 -0.50
CA LYS A 20 -7.37 6.25 0.36
C LYS A 20 -6.42 5.46 1.26
N VAL A 21 -5.32 4.94 0.72
CA VAL A 21 -4.28 4.24 1.51
C VAL A 21 -3.72 5.18 2.58
N CYS A 22 -3.33 6.42 2.22
CA CYS A 22 -2.87 7.42 3.19
C CYS A 22 -3.87 7.62 4.33
N LYS A 23 -5.17 7.68 4.01
CA LYS A 23 -6.24 7.88 5.00
C LYS A 23 -6.36 6.70 5.95
N ILE A 24 -6.30 5.47 5.44
CA ILE A 24 -6.35 4.25 6.25
C ILE A 24 -5.15 4.20 7.19
N VAL A 25 -3.95 4.44 6.68
CA VAL A 25 -2.72 4.45 7.46
C VAL A 25 -2.79 5.50 8.57
N LYS A 26 -3.25 6.72 8.28
CA LYS A 26 -3.45 7.77 9.29
C LYS A 26 -4.43 7.34 10.38
N ASN A 27 -5.55 6.72 9.99
CA ASN A 27 -6.56 6.28 10.94
C ASN A 27 -6.04 5.16 11.83
N GLN A 28 -5.35 4.17 11.24
CA GLN A 28 -4.88 2.99 11.97
C GLN A 28 -3.77 3.36 12.97
N LEU A 29 -2.84 4.20 12.54
CA LEU A 29 -1.74 4.67 13.38
C LEU A 29 -2.13 5.86 14.28
N ALA A 30 -3.41 6.25 14.28
CA ALA A 30 -3.93 7.43 15.00
C ALA A 30 -3.07 8.69 14.82
N LEU A 31 -2.56 8.90 13.60
CA LEU A 31 -1.71 10.05 13.29
C LEU A 31 -2.53 11.34 13.34
N PRO A 32 -1.97 12.43 13.86
CA PRO A 32 -2.66 13.72 13.89
C PRO A 32 -2.93 14.24 12.47
N ASP A 33 -3.97 15.08 12.32
CA ASP A 33 -4.42 15.54 11.00
C ASP A 33 -3.35 16.27 10.19
N ASP A 34 -2.43 16.94 10.88
CA ASP A 34 -1.28 17.68 10.31
C ASP A 34 -0.12 16.77 9.89
N SER A 35 -0.17 15.47 10.20
CA SER A 35 0.80 14.49 9.73
C SER A 35 0.85 14.46 8.21
N THR A 36 2.06 14.53 7.66
CA THR A 36 2.27 14.43 6.22
C THR A 36 2.50 12.97 5.86
N VAL A 37 1.49 12.34 5.25
CA VAL A 37 1.56 10.97 4.73
C VAL A 37 1.46 11.05 3.21
N THR A 38 2.49 10.56 2.54
CA THR A 38 2.66 10.59 1.08
C THR A 38 2.92 9.19 0.56
N GLY A 39 2.87 8.98 -0.76
CA GLY A 39 3.24 7.69 -1.36
C GLY A 39 4.64 7.23 -0.96
N GLU A 40 5.60 8.15 -0.82
CA GLU A 40 6.98 7.84 -0.43
C GLU A 40 7.15 7.53 1.07
N SER A 41 6.12 7.77 1.88
CA SER A 41 6.18 7.50 3.31
C SER A 41 6.25 6.00 3.56
N THR A 42 7.28 5.56 4.30
CA THR A 42 7.38 4.16 4.74
C THR A 42 6.56 3.95 6.01
N PHE A 43 5.95 2.77 6.16
CA PHE A 43 5.17 2.46 7.37
C PHE A 43 6.02 2.53 8.64
N ALA A 44 7.26 2.07 8.56
CA ALA A 44 8.22 2.17 9.66
C ALA A 44 8.52 3.65 10.04
N ALA A 45 8.62 4.56 9.08
CA ALA A 45 8.84 5.99 9.37
C ALA A 45 7.59 6.67 9.96
N LEU A 46 6.41 6.14 9.66
CA LEU A 46 5.14 6.55 10.26
C LEU A 46 4.93 5.97 11.67
N GLY A 47 5.84 5.11 12.14
CA GLY A 47 5.80 4.50 13.46
C GLY A 47 4.99 3.21 13.53
N ALA A 48 4.62 2.62 12.39
CA ALA A 48 3.97 1.32 12.36
C ALA A 48 4.92 0.23 12.86
N ASP A 49 4.45 -0.59 13.80
CA ASP A 49 5.10 -1.82 14.19
C ASP A 49 4.57 -3.04 13.39
N SER A 50 5.02 -4.24 13.78
CA SER A 50 4.60 -5.48 13.11
C SER A 50 3.10 -5.78 13.26
N LEU A 51 2.48 -5.36 14.37
CA LEU A 51 1.05 -5.55 14.60
C LEU A 51 0.25 -4.50 13.82
N ASP A 52 0.69 -3.24 13.85
CA ASP A 52 0.07 -2.16 13.08
C ASP A 52 0.03 -2.49 11.59
N THR A 53 1.10 -3.08 11.07
CA THR A 53 1.18 -3.50 9.66
C THR A 53 0.09 -4.51 9.31
N VAL A 54 -0.19 -5.47 10.19
CA VAL A 54 -1.28 -6.44 10.01
C VAL A 54 -2.63 -5.74 9.99
N GLU A 55 -2.86 -4.81 10.92
CA GLU A 55 -4.13 -4.07 10.99
C GLU A 55 -4.33 -3.14 9.78
N ILE A 56 -3.27 -2.48 9.31
CA ILE A 56 -3.28 -1.67 8.08
C ILE A 56 -3.67 -2.56 6.90
N VAL A 57 -3.02 -3.71 6.71
CA VAL A 57 -3.31 -4.63 5.59
C VAL A 57 -4.77 -5.09 5.65
N MET A 58 -5.27 -5.48 6.82
CA MET A 58 -6.68 -5.87 6.99
C MET A 58 -7.64 -4.71 6.64
N GLY A 59 -7.32 -3.48 7.04
CA GLY A 59 -8.11 -2.30 6.69
C GLY A 59 -8.11 -2.00 5.19
N LEU A 60 -6.99 -2.26 4.50
CA LEU A 60 -6.89 -2.15 3.05
C LEU A 60 -7.71 -3.23 2.34
N GLU A 61 -7.66 -4.48 2.81
CA GLU A 61 -8.49 -5.57 2.28
C GLU A 61 -9.99 -5.26 2.39
N GLU A 62 -10.43 -4.75 3.55
CA GLU A 62 -11.84 -4.39 3.79
C GLU A 62 -12.28 -3.19 2.93
N GLU A 63 -11.50 -2.10 2.87
CA GLU A 63 -11.88 -0.89 2.11
C GLU A 63 -11.97 -1.16 0.61
N PHE A 64 -11.04 -1.95 0.06
CA PHE A 64 -10.96 -2.20 -1.37
C PHE A 64 -11.65 -3.51 -1.80
N GLY A 65 -12.11 -4.32 -0.85
CA GLY A 65 -12.74 -5.62 -1.12
C GLY A 65 -11.77 -6.61 -1.76
N ILE A 66 -10.49 -6.53 -1.42
CA ILE A 66 -9.42 -7.38 -1.97
C ILE A 66 -8.93 -8.39 -0.94
N SER A 67 -8.13 -9.36 -1.39
CA SER A 67 -7.34 -10.20 -0.50
C SER A 67 -5.88 -10.08 -0.91
N VAL A 68 -5.03 -9.75 0.07
CA VAL A 68 -3.60 -9.57 -0.09
C VAL A 68 -2.91 -10.80 0.48
N GLU A 69 -2.09 -11.47 -0.32
CA GLU A 69 -1.31 -12.61 0.18
C GLU A 69 -0.23 -12.15 1.16
N GLU A 70 0.05 -12.97 2.17
CA GLU A 70 1.00 -12.64 3.24
C GLU A 70 2.39 -12.29 2.69
N ASP A 71 2.90 -13.05 1.72
CA ASP A 71 4.19 -12.78 1.08
C ASP A 71 4.19 -11.42 0.36
N SER A 72 3.06 -11.05 -0.25
CA SER A 72 2.92 -9.74 -0.90
C SER A 72 2.86 -8.63 0.15
N ALA A 73 2.10 -8.81 1.24
CA ALA A 73 2.02 -7.87 2.35
C ALA A 73 3.39 -7.60 3.00
N GLN A 74 4.22 -8.64 3.17
CA GLN A 74 5.58 -8.49 3.72
C GLN A 74 6.52 -7.70 2.81
N SER A 75 6.23 -7.63 1.51
CA SER A 75 7.02 -6.85 0.55
C SER A 75 6.64 -5.36 0.52
N ILE A 76 5.51 -4.98 1.12
CA ILE A 76 5.03 -3.60 1.15
C ILE A 76 5.83 -2.81 2.20
N SER A 77 6.56 -1.79 1.74
CA SER A 77 7.34 -0.93 2.64
C SER A 77 6.80 0.49 2.70
N THR A 78 6.20 0.97 1.60
CA THR A 78 5.67 2.32 1.45
C THR A 78 4.16 2.34 1.18
N VAL A 79 3.56 3.51 1.38
CA VAL A 79 2.18 3.77 0.98
C VAL A 79 1.99 3.56 -0.52
N GLN A 80 2.97 3.93 -1.34
CA GLN A 80 2.92 3.73 -2.79
C GLN A 80 2.91 2.24 -3.13
N ASP A 81 3.78 1.43 -2.53
CA ASP A 81 3.82 -0.02 -2.76
C ASP A 81 2.45 -0.66 -2.46
N ALA A 82 1.81 -0.23 -1.36
CA ALA A 82 0.49 -0.73 -0.98
C ALA A 82 -0.57 -0.35 -2.02
N ALA A 83 -0.57 0.91 -2.45
CA ALA A 83 -1.51 1.40 -3.45
C ALA A 83 -1.34 0.69 -4.79
N ASP A 84 -0.09 0.44 -5.20
CA ASP A 84 0.25 -0.22 -6.46
C ASP A 84 -0.21 -1.68 -6.45
N LEU A 85 0.01 -2.38 -5.33
CA LEU A 85 -0.47 -3.75 -5.12
C LEU A 85 -2.01 -3.84 -5.16
N ILE A 86 -2.70 -2.88 -4.53
CA ILE A 86 -4.16 -2.81 -4.52
C ILE A 86 -4.69 -2.68 -5.95
N GLU A 87 -4.14 -1.77 -6.76
CA GLU A 87 -4.55 -1.59 -8.16
C GLU A 87 -4.24 -2.82 -9.00
N GLU A 88 -3.10 -3.48 -8.77
CA GLU A 88 -2.77 -4.72 -9.45
C GLU A 88 -3.80 -5.81 -9.15
N ILE A 89 -4.17 -6.00 -7.89
CA ILE A 89 -5.16 -7.00 -7.48
C ILE A 89 -6.54 -6.66 -8.07
N ILE A 90 -6.99 -5.41 -7.97
CA ILE A 90 -8.28 -4.96 -8.54
C ILE A 90 -8.32 -5.18 -10.06
N SER A 91 -7.21 -4.91 -10.75
CA SER A 91 -7.12 -5.12 -12.21
C SER A 91 -7.24 -6.60 -12.59
N LYS A 92 -6.71 -7.51 -11.76
CA LYS A 92 -6.77 -8.96 -11.96
C LYS A 92 -8.08 -9.60 -11.51
N GLN A 93 -8.82 -8.94 -10.60
CA GLN A 93 -10.14 -9.39 -10.16
C GLN A 93 -11.27 -9.07 -11.15
N SER A 94 -10.99 -8.33 -12.23
CA SER A 94 -11.96 -8.16 -13.32
C SER A 94 -12.12 -9.47 -14.12
N PRO A 95 -13.36 -9.98 -14.30
CA PRO A 95 -13.64 -11.21 -15.05
C PRO A 95 -13.45 -11.07 -16.57
#